data_AF-A0A7V2TR63-F1
#
_entry.id   AF-A0A7V2TR63-F1
#
_cell.length_a   1.000
_cell.length_b   1.000
_cell.length_c   1.000
_cell.angle_alpha   90.00
_cell.angle_beta   90.00
_cell.angle_gamma   90.00
#
_symmetry.space_group_name_H-M   'P 1'
#
loop_
_entity.id
_entity.type
_entity.pdbx_description
1 polymer ?
#
loop_
_entity_poly.entity_id
_entity_poly.type
_entity_poly.pdbx_seq_one_letter_code
_entity_poly.pdbx_strand_id
1 'polypeptide(L)'
;MPLISAYVSDYVLAKGVALLLRLHAQGGIQSRQIEDLFLPVGEHTHVLRSLVAAGDPKNWASIVPGPVGDAFRAVLEQPEDQWAAQFELLAANHLMRYARQGKLQTMGPERVAAYFVGFRSQAYNFKLVVSGRFNGLDPEVIRRRLRECYV
;
A
#
# COMPACT_ATOMS: atom_id res chain seq x y z
N MET A 1 11.58 -19.15 4.50
CA MET A 1 11.40 -17.92 5.30
C MET A 1 11.57 -16.57 4.57
N PRO A 2 12.28 -16.39 3.43
CA PRO A 2 12.51 -15.04 2.88
C PRO A 2 11.23 -14.36 2.32
N LEU A 3 10.22 -15.12 1.89
CA LEU A 3 9.01 -14.57 1.27
C LEU A 3 8.14 -13.76 2.23
N ILE A 4 7.92 -14.28 3.45
CA ILE A 4 7.07 -13.62 4.45
C ILE A 4 7.74 -12.34 4.93
N SER A 5 9.04 -12.38 5.22
CA SER A 5 9.79 -11.19 5.63
C SER A 5 9.80 -10.12 4.54
N ALA A 6 9.99 -10.50 3.27
CA ALA A 6 9.91 -9.56 2.15
C ALA A 6 8.50 -8.95 2.00
N TYR A 7 7.44 -9.76 2.14
CA TYR A 7 6.07 -9.24 2.15
C TYR A 7 5.84 -8.25 3.28
N VAL A 8 6.27 -8.57 4.50
CA VAL A 8 6.07 -7.70 5.68
C VAL A 8 6.83 -6.38 5.51
N SER A 9 8.07 -6.45 5.03
CA SER A 9 8.90 -5.28 4.74
C SER A 9 8.18 -4.33 3.78
N ASP A 10 7.77 -4.82 2.61
CA ASP A 10 7.08 -4.01 1.60
C ASP A 10 5.70 -3.54 2.08
N TYR A 11 4.98 -4.37 2.85
CA TYR A 11 3.68 -4.00 3.42
C TYR A 11 3.80 -2.82 4.39
N VAL A 12 4.79 -2.87 5.28
CA VAL A 12 5.03 -1.83 6.27
C VAL A 12 5.44 -0.53 5.58
N LEU A 13 6.39 -0.59 4.64
CA LEU A 13 6.80 0.58 3.87
C LEU A 13 5.62 1.19 3.09
N ALA A 14 4.85 0.37 2.37
CA ALA A 14 3.68 0.83 1.63
C ALA A 14 2.62 1.47 2.56
N LYS A 15 2.44 0.96 3.77
CA LYS A 15 1.53 1.57 4.74
C LYS A 15 2.02 2.91 5.25
N GLY A 16 3.31 3.05 5.50
CA GLY A 16 3.92 4.33 5.86
C GLY A 16 3.77 5.38 4.77
N VAL A 17 4.13 5.06 3.53
CA VAL A 17 3.99 5.99 2.39
C VAL A 17 2.53 6.38 2.14
N ALA A 18 1.59 5.41 2.20
CA ALA A 18 0.16 5.69 2.03
C ALA A 18 -0.39 6.64 3.12
N LEU A 19 0.06 6.46 4.36
CA LEU A 19 -0.31 7.34 5.46
C LEU A 19 0.20 8.76 5.23
N LEU A 20 1.47 8.92 4.85
CA LEU A 20 2.05 10.24 4.56
C LEU A 20 1.33 10.95 3.39
N LEU A 21 0.99 10.21 2.32
CA LEU A 21 0.18 10.75 1.22
C LEU A 21 -1.20 11.24 1.68
N ARG A 22 -1.87 10.51 2.57
CA ARG A 22 -3.18 10.93 3.12
C ARG A 22 -3.06 12.19 3.99
N LEU A 23 -2.01 12.29 4.80
CA LEU A 23 -1.75 13.47 5.63
C LEU A 23 -1.44 14.70 4.78
N HIS A 24 -0.65 14.51 3.71
CA HIS A 24 -0.40 15.56 2.72
C HIS A 24 -1.70 16.07 2.08
N ALA A 25 -2.57 15.16 1.63
CA ALA A 25 -3.86 15.52 1.05
C ALA A 25 -4.81 16.26 2.02
N GLN A 26 -4.62 16.13 3.33
CA GLN A 26 -5.38 16.83 4.37
C GLN A 26 -4.82 18.21 4.73
N GLY A 27 -3.76 18.66 4.03
CA GLY A 27 -3.21 20.01 4.19
C GLY A 27 -2.19 20.17 5.31
N GLY A 28 -1.55 19.10 5.78
CA GLY A 28 -0.52 19.23 6.80
C GLY A 28 0.35 18.02 7.05
N ILE A 29 1.65 18.19 6.85
CA ILE A 29 2.73 17.38 7.43
C ILE A 29 3.30 18.20 8.59
N GLN A 30 2.65 18.17 9.77
CA GLN A 30 3.32 18.69 10.97
C GLN A 30 4.32 17.63 11.43
N SER A 31 5.59 17.85 11.13
CA SER A 31 6.71 16.92 11.41
C SER A 31 6.67 16.31 12.80
N ARG A 32 6.27 17.11 13.81
CA ARG A 32 6.19 16.70 15.22
C ARG A 32 5.10 15.66 15.52
N GLN A 33 3.95 15.73 14.84
CA GLN A 33 2.87 14.75 15.03
C GLN A 33 3.19 13.40 14.38
N ILE A 34 4.03 13.43 13.34
CA ILE A 34 4.40 12.24 12.58
C ILE A 34 5.40 11.40 13.37
N GLU A 35 6.38 12.01 14.03
CA GLU A 35 7.32 11.25 14.88
C GLU A 35 6.62 10.50 16.02
N ASP A 36 5.57 11.09 16.60
CA ASP A 36 4.77 10.46 17.66
C ASP A 36 3.82 9.36 17.14
N LEU A 37 3.29 9.50 15.92
CA LEU A 37 2.44 8.49 15.27
C LEU A 37 3.24 7.28 14.78
N PHE A 38 4.48 7.49 14.38
CA PHE A 38 5.40 6.46 13.90
C PHE A 38 6.27 5.94 15.05
N LEU A 39 5.65 5.36 16.09
CA LEU A 39 6.33 4.42 17.00
C LEU A 39 7.17 3.44 16.17
N PRO A 40 8.38 3.06 16.61
CA PRO A 40 9.43 2.59 15.70
C PRO A 40 8.92 1.51 14.74
N VAL A 41 8.95 1.84 13.45
CA VAL A 41 8.42 1.00 12.34
C VAL A 41 9.47 -0.02 11.87
N GLY A 42 10.43 -0.33 12.75
CA GLY A 42 11.57 -1.18 12.46
C GLY A 42 12.50 -0.57 11.41
N GLU A 43 12.90 -1.40 10.44
CA GLU A 43 13.91 -1.06 9.42
C GLU A 43 13.56 0.17 8.57
N HIS A 44 12.27 0.45 8.33
CA HIS A 44 11.83 1.54 7.45
C HIS A 44 11.79 2.92 8.11
N THR A 45 12.12 3.01 9.40
CA THR A 45 12.05 4.27 10.17
C THR A 45 12.87 5.39 9.52
N HIS A 46 14.06 5.08 9.01
CA HIS A 46 14.93 6.06 8.36
C HIS A 46 14.33 6.57 7.04
N VAL A 47 13.81 5.69 6.19
CA VAL A 47 13.15 6.05 4.93
C VAL A 47 11.98 6.99 5.21
N LEU A 48 11.10 6.63 6.14
CA LEU A 48 9.91 7.42 6.45
C LEU A 48 10.26 8.80 7.00
N ARG A 49 11.30 8.90 7.85
CA ARG A 49 11.82 10.20 8.31
C ARG A 49 12.36 11.05 7.16
N SER A 50 13.08 10.44 6.22
CA SER A 50 13.57 11.14 5.02
C SER A 50 12.42 11.67 4.15
N LEU A 51 11.32 10.93 4.01
CA LEU A 51 10.13 11.40 3.29
C LEU A 51 9.52 12.63 3.97
N VAL A 52 9.34 12.55 5.29
CA VAL A 52 8.81 13.67 6.09
C VAL A 52 9.69 14.91 5.97
N ALA A 53 11.02 14.73 6.02
CA ALA A 53 11.98 15.82 5.87
C ALA A 53 11.98 16.43 4.45
N ALA A 54 11.75 15.61 3.42
CA ALA A 54 11.67 16.09 2.03
C ALA A 54 10.41 16.93 1.73
N GLY A 55 9.40 16.85 2.60
CA GLY A 55 8.17 17.65 2.51
C GLY A 55 7.28 17.21 1.36
N ASP A 56 7.40 17.85 0.19
CA ASP A 56 6.56 17.62 -0.99
C ASP A 56 6.69 16.16 -1.50
N PRO A 57 5.57 15.42 -1.67
CA PRO A 57 5.56 14.09 -2.27
C PRO A 57 6.29 13.96 -3.60
N LYS A 58 6.40 15.02 -4.41
CA LYS A 58 7.16 14.97 -5.67
C LYS A 58 8.65 14.66 -5.44
N ASN A 59 9.19 15.03 -4.28
CA ASN A 59 10.58 14.77 -3.91
C ASN A 59 10.80 13.36 -3.36
N TRP A 60 9.74 12.60 -3.10
CA TRP A 60 9.83 11.28 -2.47
C TRP A 60 10.21 10.17 -3.46
N ALA A 61 10.05 10.42 -4.77
CA ALA A 61 10.28 9.43 -5.83
C ALA A 61 11.70 8.82 -5.82
N SER A 62 12.69 9.59 -5.38
CA SER A 62 14.10 9.16 -5.25
C SER A 62 14.42 8.50 -3.90
N ILE A 63 13.51 8.60 -2.92
CA ILE A 63 13.72 8.14 -1.54
C ILE A 63 13.07 6.78 -1.32
N VAL A 64 11.88 6.53 -1.88
CA VAL A 64 11.18 5.25 -1.69
C VAL A 64 11.84 4.16 -2.54
N PRO A 65 12.40 3.10 -1.92
CA PRO A 65 13.12 2.07 -2.66
C PRO A 65 12.19 1.03 -3.30
N GLY A 66 12.76 0.30 -4.26
CA GLY A 66 12.21 -0.96 -4.75
C GLY A 66 10.83 -0.86 -5.41
N PRO A 67 10.07 -1.96 -5.44
CA PRO A 67 8.75 -2.01 -6.09
C PRO A 67 7.71 -1.08 -5.49
N VAL A 68 7.84 -0.75 -4.19
CA VAL A 68 6.97 0.25 -3.55
C VAL A 68 7.26 1.64 -4.11
N GLY A 69 8.53 1.96 -4.38
CA GLY A 69 8.93 3.18 -5.06
C GLY A 69 8.48 3.23 -6.52
N ASP A 70 8.49 2.09 -7.23
CA ASP A 70 7.93 1.99 -8.59
C ASP A 70 6.43 2.32 -8.60
N ALA A 71 5.67 1.75 -7.66
CA ALA A 71 4.26 2.05 -7.48
C ALA A 71 4.01 3.53 -7.14
N PHE A 72 4.87 4.13 -6.30
CA PHE A 72 4.79 5.55 -5.97
C PHE A 72 5.03 6.44 -7.20
N ARG A 73 6.09 6.16 -7.97
CA ARG A 73 6.40 6.90 -9.20
C ARG A 73 5.27 6.86 -10.21
N ALA A 74 4.62 5.70 -10.38
CA ALA A 74 3.48 5.56 -11.28
C ALA A 74 2.27 6.42 -10.88
N VAL A 75 2.15 6.78 -9.61
CA VAL A 75 1.04 7.60 -9.08
C VAL A 75 1.25 9.08 -9.33
N LEU A 76 2.49 9.55 -9.44
CA LEU A 76 2.79 10.97 -9.71
C LEU A 76 2.26 11.44 -11.08
N GLU A 77 2.01 10.51 -12.00
CA GLU A 77 1.36 10.77 -13.29
C GLU A 77 -0.16 10.97 -13.20
N GLN A 78 -0.75 10.71 -12.03
CA GLN A 78 -2.18 10.86 -11.76
C GLN A 78 -2.48 12.22 -11.10
N PRO A 79 -3.74 12.67 -11.11
CA PRO A 79 -4.17 13.82 -10.32
C PRO A 79 -3.87 13.65 -8.82
N GLU A 80 -3.42 14.73 -8.17
CA GLU A 80 -2.94 14.72 -6.78
C GLU A 80 -4.00 14.25 -5.76
N ASP A 81 -5.27 14.59 -6.00
CA ASP A 81 -6.40 14.15 -5.19
C ASP A 81 -6.60 12.62 -5.20
N GLN A 82 -6.02 11.94 -6.19
CA GLN A 82 -6.12 10.49 -6.35
C GLN A 82 -4.88 9.75 -5.84
N TRP A 83 -3.80 10.46 -5.48
CA TRP A 83 -2.52 9.82 -5.20
C TRP A 83 -2.60 8.74 -4.12
N ALA A 84 -3.17 9.07 -2.96
CA ALA A 84 -3.28 8.11 -1.85
C ALA A 84 -4.09 6.86 -2.23
N ALA A 85 -5.23 7.03 -2.91
CA ALA A 85 -6.09 5.93 -3.30
C ALA A 85 -5.45 5.03 -4.37
N GLN A 86 -4.82 5.63 -5.37
CA GLN A 86 -4.13 4.90 -6.45
C GLN A 86 -2.88 4.18 -5.94
N PHE A 87 -2.11 4.83 -5.07
CA PHE A 87 -0.94 4.21 -4.45
C PHE A 87 -1.32 2.99 -3.63
N GLU A 88 -2.38 3.07 -2.81
CA GLU A 88 -2.85 1.91 -2.05
C GLU A 88 -3.31 0.74 -2.93
N LEU A 89 -3.88 1.02 -4.10
CA LEU A 89 -4.26 0.01 -5.07
C LEU A 89 -3.03 -0.66 -5.67
N LEU A 90 -2.09 0.12 -6.22
CA LEU A 90 -0.87 -0.39 -6.84
C LEU A 90 -0.01 -1.16 -5.84
N ALA A 91 0.15 -0.65 -4.62
CA ALA A 91 0.87 -1.33 -3.56
C ALA A 91 0.19 -2.64 -3.15
N ALA A 92 -1.14 -2.68 -3.08
CA ALA A 92 -1.87 -3.92 -2.80
C ALA A 92 -1.71 -4.96 -3.91
N ASN A 93 -1.72 -4.53 -5.17
CA ASN A 93 -1.51 -5.41 -6.33
C ASN A 93 -0.07 -5.93 -6.38
N HIS A 94 0.92 -5.09 -6.08
CA HIS A 94 2.30 -5.52 -5.88
C HIS A 94 2.41 -6.61 -4.80
N LEU A 95 1.79 -6.37 -3.64
CA LEU A 95 1.80 -7.33 -2.53
C LEU A 95 1.13 -8.67 -2.88
N MET A 96 0.19 -8.70 -3.83
CA MET A 96 -0.42 -9.93 -4.33
C MET A 96 0.59 -10.85 -5.03
N ARG A 97 1.72 -10.31 -5.54
CA ARG A 97 2.79 -11.10 -6.15
C ARG A 97 3.40 -12.10 -5.16
N TYR A 98 3.57 -11.71 -3.88
CA TYR A 98 4.05 -12.63 -2.83
C TYR A 98 3.05 -13.78 -2.60
N ALA A 99 1.75 -13.48 -2.59
CA ALA A 99 0.74 -14.51 -2.44
C ALA A 99 0.77 -15.49 -3.62
N ARG A 100 0.90 -15.00 -4.86
CA ARG A 100 1.04 -15.87 -6.04
C ARG A 100 2.26 -16.79 -5.94
N GLN A 101 3.39 -16.29 -5.45
CA GLN A 101 4.59 -17.11 -5.23
C GLN A 101 4.38 -18.16 -4.12
N GLY A 102 3.78 -17.77 -2.99
CA GLY A 102 3.50 -18.70 -1.89
C GLY A 102 2.44 -19.75 -2.24
N LYS A 103 1.52 -19.45 -3.17
CA LYS A 103 0.53 -20.41 -3.71
C LYS A 103 1.18 -21.59 -4.42
N LEU A 104 2.36 -21.40 -5.03
CA LEU A 104 3.10 -22.45 -5.74
C LEU A 104 3.73 -23.47 -4.78
N GLN A 105 3.80 -23.17 -3.49
CA GLN A 105 4.36 -24.08 -2.49
C GLN A 105 3.36 -25.20 -2.16
N THR A 106 3.82 -26.45 -2.12
CA THR A 106 2.97 -27.60 -1.79
C THR A 106 2.53 -27.57 -0.32
N MET A 107 3.41 -27.13 0.59
CA MET A 107 3.16 -27.06 2.03
C MET A 107 4.01 -25.96 2.69
N GLY A 108 3.77 -25.68 3.96
CA GLY A 108 4.60 -24.78 4.78
C GLY A 108 3.98 -23.41 5.06
N PRO A 109 4.66 -22.58 5.87
CA PRO A 109 4.13 -21.31 6.34
C PRO A 109 3.90 -20.29 5.21
N GLU A 110 4.70 -20.34 4.14
CA GLU A 110 4.54 -19.48 2.97
C GLU A 110 3.19 -19.70 2.26
N ARG A 111 2.72 -20.95 2.18
CA ARG A 111 1.40 -21.27 1.58
C ARG A 111 0.25 -20.71 2.43
N VAL A 112 0.37 -20.82 3.75
CA VAL A 112 -0.60 -20.28 4.70
C VAL A 112 -0.63 -18.75 4.65
N ALA A 113 0.55 -18.11 4.64
CA ALA A 113 0.66 -16.67 4.48
C ALA A 113 0.05 -16.18 3.17
N ALA A 114 0.32 -16.86 2.05
CA ALA A 114 -0.28 -16.54 0.76
C ALA A 114 -1.82 -16.58 0.79
N TYR A 115 -2.40 -17.59 1.43
CA TYR A 115 -3.85 -17.64 1.65
C TYR A 115 -4.37 -16.41 2.40
N PHE A 116 -3.74 -16.01 3.51
CA PHE A 116 -4.17 -14.84 4.28
C PHE A 116 -4.03 -13.53 3.50
N VAL A 117 -2.95 -13.36 2.74
CA VAL A 117 -2.76 -12.19 1.86
C VAL A 117 -3.86 -12.14 0.80
N GLY A 118 -4.14 -13.28 0.17
CA GLY A 118 -5.21 -13.42 -0.80
C GLY A 118 -6.60 -13.10 -0.24
N PHE A 119 -6.93 -13.72 0.90
CA PHE A 119 -8.17 -13.52 1.62
C PHE A 119 -8.37 -12.06 2.02
N ARG A 120 -7.32 -11.37 2.48
CA ARG A 120 -7.37 -9.93 2.80
C ARG A 120 -7.75 -9.06 1.59
N SER A 121 -7.25 -9.40 0.40
CA SER A 121 -7.61 -8.69 -0.84
C SER A 121 -9.07 -8.93 -1.22
N GLN A 122 -9.53 -10.18 -1.16
CA GLN A 122 -10.92 -10.54 -1.43
C GLN A 122 -11.89 -9.88 -0.45
N ALA A 123 -11.58 -9.89 0.85
CA ALA A 123 -12.38 -9.22 1.87
C ALA A 123 -12.45 -7.70 1.65
N TYR A 124 -11.35 -7.08 1.21
CA TYR A 124 -11.34 -5.67 0.84
C TYR A 124 -12.25 -5.38 -0.37
N ASN A 125 -12.13 -6.19 -1.43
CA ASN A 125 -12.96 -6.04 -2.64
C ASN A 125 -14.43 -6.23 -2.31
N PHE A 126 -14.78 -7.26 -1.52
CA PHE A 126 -16.14 -7.49 -1.07
C PHE A 126 -16.70 -6.28 -0.33
N LYS A 127 -15.96 -5.77 0.66
CA LYS A 127 -16.33 -4.55 1.39
C LYS A 127 -16.52 -3.37 0.44
N LEU A 128 -15.60 -3.15 -0.49
CA LEU A 128 -15.66 -2.05 -1.44
C LEU A 128 -16.89 -2.12 -2.35
N VAL A 129 -17.23 -3.31 -2.86
CA VAL A 129 -18.43 -3.54 -3.67
C VAL A 129 -19.69 -3.29 -2.84
N VAL A 130 -19.80 -3.90 -1.66
CA VAL A 130 -20.99 -3.75 -0.80
C VAL A 130 -21.19 -2.29 -0.40
N SER A 131 -20.16 -1.65 0.17
CA SER A 131 -20.25 -0.25 0.58
C SER A 131 -20.44 0.69 -0.61
N GLY A 132 -19.76 0.46 -1.75
CA GLY A 132 -19.90 1.30 -2.93
C GLY A 132 -21.30 1.24 -3.54
N ARG A 133 -21.87 0.04 -3.66
CA ARG A 133 -23.23 -0.16 -4.18
C ARG A 133 -24.27 0.40 -3.24
N PHE A 134 -24.09 0.23 -1.92
CA PHE A 134 -25.00 0.79 -0.91
C PHE A 134 -25.03 2.33 -0.97
N ASN A 135 -23.89 2.97 -1.24
CA ASN A 135 -23.79 4.43 -1.38
C ASN A 135 -24.11 4.94 -2.80
N GLY A 136 -24.63 4.10 -3.69
CA GLY A 136 -25.02 4.51 -5.05
C GLY A 136 -23.86 4.91 -5.97
N LEU A 137 -22.63 4.48 -5.69
CA LEU A 137 -21.49 4.78 -6.56
C LEU A 137 -21.62 4.05 -7.90
N ASP A 138 -21.13 4.70 -8.96
CA ASP A 138 -21.04 4.12 -10.30
C ASP A 138 -20.23 2.80 -10.26
N PRO A 139 -20.78 1.69 -10.78
CA PRO A 139 -20.07 0.43 -10.94
C PRO A 139 -18.67 0.55 -11.54
N GLU A 140 -18.46 1.45 -12.51
CA GLU A 140 -17.15 1.62 -13.14
C GLU A 140 -16.12 2.25 -12.19
N VAL A 141 -16.55 3.16 -11.32
CA VAL A 141 -15.70 3.74 -10.28
C VAL A 141 -15.29 2.69 -9.26
N ILE A 142 -16.22 1.80 -8.88
CA ILE A 142 -15.93 0.67 -7.98
C ILE A 142 -14.93 -0.28 -8.66
N ARG A 143 -15.20 -0.65 -9.92
CA ARG A 143 -14.40 -1.62 -10.68
C ARG A 143 -12.93 -1.21 -10.80
N ARG A 144 -12.67 0.08 -11.08
CA ARG A 144 -11.30 0.63 -11.18
C ARG A 144 -10.52 0.58 -9.86
N ARG A 145 -11.20 0.43 -8.72
CA ARG A 145 -10.59 0.40 -7.38
C ARG A 145 -10.47 -1.01 -6.79
N LEU A 146 -10.93 -2.03 -7.52
CA LEU A 146 -10.78 -3.42 -7.11
C LEU A 146 -9.32 -3.84 -7.17
N ARG A 147 -8.86 -4.49 -6.11
CA ARG A 147 -7.52 -5.09 -6.03
C ARG A 147 -7.46 -6.40 -6.79
N GLU A 148 -6.27 -6.79 -7.19
CA GLU A 148 -6.04 -8.12 -7.76
C GLU A 148 -6.46 -9.22 -6.76
N CYS A 149 -7.10 -10.25 -7.30
CA CYS A 149 -7.54 -11.43 -6.55
C CYS A 149 -6.48 -12.53 -6.56
N TYR A 150 -6.57 -13.40 -5.55
CA TYR A 150 -5.69 -14.56 -5.37
C TYR A 150 -6.08 -15.80 -6.20
N VAL A 151 -7.37 -15.86 -6.59
CA VAL A 151 -7.97 -16.93 -7.38
C VAL A 151 -8.20 -16.40 -8.78
#